data_AF-A0A9P7XD64-F1
#
_entry.id   AF-A0A9P7XD64-F1
#
_cell.length_a   1.000
_cell.length_b   1.000
_cell.length_c   1.000
_cell.angle_alpha   90.00
_cell.angle_beta   90.00
_cell.angle_gamma   90.00
#
_symmetry.space_group_name_H-M   'P 1'
#
loop_
_entity.id
_entity.type
_entity.pdbx_description
1 polymer ?
#
loop_
_entity_poly.entity_id
_entity_poly.type
_entity_poly.pdbx_seq_one_letter_code
_entity_poly.pdbx_strand_id
1 'polypeptide(L)'
;MANVAPLPFEPQASGHRAENLLLADSGLVVEGIVETDTISQDAIDYVFKPHPSDSERLAGQNTHTAPWYRRATPWFLFPVIIFSACLFASTAAPRNEILINLACAYHRPEYYVIPVMPSEGPTNTTLSAFSTIMTNMPSPDRRCSSDPVILSAVAKLVTVQSLVLGILTCLTAGWWGQMSDRHGRKLILSISVVGLMLNEANIIFVSRNQGRVPGGYWFLVVTSAIDGCLGGLATAGAAAHAYIADCVEPQARSRVFSLYLGALFIGIALGPSFGSLLIQQTGDILTPFYVAVTIHILTSPFYLFVLPESLSVEARATLTRKQHEVQEEHTEAVRQAKASGLWHTRQRFLALFGFLSPLAIFLPKKVEGSNRRDWNLTLVIVAYGIIYSQMSLINYKTLYTIAIFGWRSEELGYFLSVVGITRALHMVVILPLVTRLLKPCNPAVSLPVQLNESEPLLDRSDSAPEDDQTAATAAAAPIASPHAVARLDLKIARVSLLIDLACYTVIVASGGPAMFIAGSLAISLGGGFGPAISSLAMHLFGGQESGKLFAAMAVVSTIGSSLAGPAIFGPIWITTVGTFPKAIFVVAAAGVVVAFVAMLLIRLPDETIRMDLQNGWSESVDEL
;
A
#
# COMPACT_ATOMS: atom_id res chain seq x y z
N MET A 1 -44.79 -47.96 -27.31
CA MET A 1 -44.93 -47.49 -28.72
C MET A 1 -43.60 -47.72 -29.42
N ALA A 2 -43.63 -47.94 -30.74
CA ALA A 2 -42.60 -48.70 -31.44
C ALA A 2 -41.38 -47.90 -31.95
N ASN A 3 -40.32 -48.67 -32.22
CA ASN A 3 -39.17 -48.45 -33.10
C ASN A 3 -39.25 -47.33 -34.17
N VAL A 4 -38.10 -46.77 -34.57
CA VAL A 4 -37.43 -47.06 -35.86
C VAL A 4 -36.13 -46.24 -36.01
N ALA A 5 -35.07 -46.90 -36.52
CA ALA A 5 -33.90 -46.33 -37.21
C ALA A 5 -33.90 -46.97 -38.63
N PRO A 6 -33.26 -46.43 -39.71
CA PRO A 6 -31.86 -45.97 -39.71
C PRO A 6 -31.51 -44.80 -40.69
N LEU A 7 -30.18 -44.63 -40.87
CA LEU A 7 -29.34 -43.88 -41.83
C LEU A 7 -29.75 -43.93 -43.34
N PRO A 8 -29.02 -43.32 -44.32
CA PRO A 8 -27.87 -42.38 -44.28
C PRO A 8 -28.05 -41.11 -45.17
N PHE A 9 -27.05 -40.20 -45.24
CA PHE A 9 -26.61 -39.60 -46.52
C PHE A 9 -25.19 -38.99 -46.42
N GLU A 10 -24.34 -39.34 -47.38
CA GLU A 10 -23.02 -38.74 -47.67
C GLU A 10 -23.08 -38.20 -49.11
N PRO A 11 -22.24 -37.21 -49.50
CA PRO A 11 -21.17 -37.60 -50.44
C PRO A 11 -19.84 -36.84 -50.24
N GLN A 12 -18.73 -37.60 -50.31
CA GLN A 12 -17.63 -37.51 -51.30
C GLN A 12 -17.26 -36.14 -51.93
N ALA A 13 -16.00 -35.85 -52.30
CA ALA A 13 -14.69 -36.48 -52.05
C ALA A 13 -13.57 -35.61 -52.70
N SER A 14 -12.31 -36.05 -52.56
CA SER A 14 -11.09 -35.63 -53.28
C SER A 14 -10.39 -34.33 -52.84
N GLY A 15 -9.05 -34.28 -52.74
CA GLY A 15 -8.06 -35.37 -52.81
C GLY A 15 -6.62 -34.91 -53.08
N HIS A 16 -5.64 -35.77 -52.75
CA HIS A 16 -4.15 -35.65 -52.77
C HIS A 16 -3.57 -35.35 -51.36
N ARG A 17 -2.90 -36.27 -50.62
CA ARG A 17 -1.82 -37.25 -50.98
C ARG A 17 -0.53 -36.51 -51.37
N ALA A 18 0.69 -36.79 -50.90
CA ALA A 18 1.35 -38.02 -50.41
C ALA A 18 2.58 -37.63 -49.53
N GLU A 19 3.33 -38.47 -48.80
CA GLU A 19 3.18 -39.84 -48.25
C GLU A 19 4.30 -40.04 -47.15
N ASN A 20 4.06 -40.83 -46.10
CA ASN A 20 4.99 -41.72 -45.32
C ASN A 20 6.44 -41.36 -44.89
N LEU A 21 6.79 -41.72 -43.63
CA LEU A 21 7.82 -42.76 -43.36
C LEU A 21 7.56 -43.52 -42.03
N LEU A 22 8.21 -44.67 -41.83
CA LEU A 22 7.80 -45.75 -40.91
C LEU A 22 8.77 -46.02 -39.74
N LEU A 23 8.17 -46.55 -38.66
CA LEU A 23 8.64 -47.48 -37.62
C LEU A 23 10.04 -48.13 -37.75
N ALA A 24 10.75 -48.28 -36.63
CA ALA A 24 11.12 -49.61 -36.07
C ALA A 24 11.74 -49.54 -34.65
N ASP A 25 11.60 -50.63 -33.90
CA ASP A 25 12.11 -50.90 -32.55
C ASP A 25 13.63 -50.69 -32.35
N SER A 26 14.00 -50.29 -31.12
CA SER A 26 14.92 -51.09 -30.30
C SER A 26 14.88 -50.62 -28.83
N GLY A 27 14.55 -51.51 -27.92
CA GLY A 27 14.64 -51.23 -26.49
C GLY A 27 16.08 -51.35 -25.99
N LEU A 28 16.55 -50.36 -25.23
CA LEU A 28 17.69 -50.52 -24.34
C LEU A 28 17.36 -49.87 -22.99
N VAL A 29 17.20 -50.70 -21.96
CA VAL A 29 17.09 -50.24 -20.58
C VAL A 29 18.49 -49.82 -20.11
N VAL A 30 18.64 -48.56 -19.72
CA VAL A 30 19.81 -48.09 -18.96
C VAL A 30 19.28 -47.35 -17.73
N GLU A 31 19.33 -48.01 -16.58
CA GLU A 31 19.28 -47.32 -15.30
C GLU A 31 20.55 -46.47 -15.16
N GLY A 32 20.39 -45.15 -15.17
CA GLY A 32 21.46 -44.18 -15.05
C GLY A 32 21.05 -43.06 -14.11
N ILE A 33 21.85 -42.83 -13.09
CA ILE A 33 21.61 -41.82 -12.05
C ILE A 33 21.60 -40.42 -12.70
N VAL A 34 20.50 -39.69 -12.58
CA VAL A 34 20.43 -38.30 -13.03
C VAL A 34 21.01 -37.41 -11.94
N GLU A 35 22.24 -36.95 -12.17
CA GLU A 35 22.82 -35.83 -11.44
C GLU A 35 21.99 -34.57 -11.65
N THR A 36 21.76 -33.83 -10.56
CA THR A 36 21.06 -32.54 -10.59
C THR A 36 21.98 -31.44 -11.10
N ASP A 37 22.17 -31.38 -12.41
CA ASP A 37 22.88 -30.25 -13.02
C ASP A 37 22.06 -28.96 -12.93
N THR A 38 22.70 -27.94 -12.38
CA THR A 38 22.16 -26.59 -12.23
C THR A 38 22.00 -25.93 -13.60
N ILE A 39 20.79 -25.46 -13.91
CA ILE A 39 20.56 -24.52 -15.01
C ILE A 39 21.41 -23.28 -14.76
N SER A 40 22.38 -23.00 -15.64
CA SER A 40 23.22 -21.79 -15.54
C SER A 40 22.34 -20.54 -15.60
N GLN A 41 22.65 -19.57 -14.73
CA GLN A 41 21.99 -18.26 -14.72
C GLN A 41 22.25 -17.48 -16.01
N ASP A 42 23.31 -17.77 -16.76
CA ASP A 42 23.62 -17.14 -18.05
C ASP A 42 22.54 -17.45 -19.11
N ALA A 43 21.90 -18.62 -19.03
CA ALA A 43 20.80 -19.00 -19.92
C ALA A 43 19.50 -18.24 -19.59
N ILE A 44 19.36 -17.74 -18.36
CA ILE A 44 18.23 -16.91 -17.93
C ILE A 44 18.49 -15.45 -18.37
N ASP A 45 19.70 -14.95 -18.19
CA ASP A 45 20.06 -13.56 -18.53
C ASP A 45 20.00 -13.25 -20.04
N TYR A 46 20.17 -14.25 -20.92
CA TYR A 46 20.06 -14.05 -22.37
C TYR A 46 18.61 -13.95 -22.88
N VAL A 47 17.62 -14.47 -22.14
CA VAL A 47 16.20 -14.50 -22.57
C VAL A 47 15.42 -13.27 -22.10
N PHE A 48 15.86 -12.59 -21.04
CA PHE A 48 15.06 -11.57 -20.35
C PHE A 48 15.42 -10.09 -20.61
N LYS A 49 16.38 -9.78 -21.50
CA LYS A 49 16.59 -8.40 -21.97
C LYS A 49 15.59 -8.05 -23.08
N PRO A 50 14.62 -7.14 -22.87
CA PRO A 50 13.85 -6.59 -23.97
C PRO A 50 14.78 -5.81 -24.91
N HIS A 51 14.55 -5.92 -26.22
CA HIS A 51 15.27 -5.11 -27.20
C HIS A 51 15.01 -3.62 -26.91
N PRO A 52 16.03 -2.74 -26.85
CA PRO A 52 15.85 -1.34 -26.44
C PRO A 52 14.82 -0.58 -27.28
N SER A 53 14.70 -0.95 -28.56
CA SER A 53 13.70 -0.46 -29.52
C SER A 53 12.25 -0.71 -29.09
N ASP A 54 11.95 -1.76 -28.33
CA ASP A 54 10.58 -2.10 -27.96
C ASP A 54 10.14 -1.33 -26.72
N SER A 55 11.06 -1.09 -25.77
CA SER A 55 10.84 -0.16 -24.66
C SER A 55 10.59 1.27 -25.12
N GLU A 56 11.34 1.75 -26.12
CA GLU A 56 11.16 3.11 -26.66
C GLU A 56 9.88 3.22 -27.51
N ARG A 57 9.52 2.18 -28.27
CA ARG A 57 8.24 2.12 -29.01
C ARG A 57 7.03 2.15 -28.08
N LEU A 58 7.04 1.35 -27.02
CA LEU A 58 5.94 1.28 -26.04
C LEU A 58 5.77 2.58 -25.23
N ALA A 59 6.84 3.36 -25.03
CA ALA A 59 6.78 4.66 -24.35
C ALA A 59 6.43 5.83 -25.30
N GLY A 60 6.82 5.75 -26.57
CA GLY A 60 6.83 6.92 -27.47
C GLY A 60 5.69 7.05 -28.49
N GLN A 61 4.96 5.98 -28.81
CA GLN A 61 4.08 6.01 -30.00
C GLN A 61 2.69 6.63 -29.73
N ASN A 62 2.43 7.75 -30.43
CA ASN A 62 1.18 8.53 -30.57
C ASN A 62 0.84 9.67 -29.57
N THR A 63 1.73 10.10 -28.68
CA THR A 63 1.39 11.15 -27.68
C THR A 63 1.66 12.60 -28.12
N HIS A 64 2.55 12.85 -29.09
CA HIS A 64 2.98 14.22 -29.43
C HIS A 64 1.94 15.06 -30.21
N THR A 65 0.97 14.44 -30.90
CA THR A 65 -0.05 15.14 -31.71
C THR A 65 -1.41 15.27 -31.01
N ALA A 66 -1.67 14.51 -29.94
CA ALA A 66 -2.92 14.61 -29.18
C ALA A 66 -3.00 15.94 -28.39
N PRO A 67 -4.18 16.56 -28.22
CA PRO A 67 -4.32 17.75 -27.38
C PRO A 67 -4.05 17.41 -25.91
N TRP A 68 -3.60 18.41 -25.13
CA TRP A 68 -3.07 18.21 -23.76
C TRP A 68 -4.02 17.42 -22.83
N TYR A 69 -5.33 17.65 -22.93
CA TYR A 69 -6.34 16.99 -22.11
C TYR A 69 -6.58 15.50 -22.44
N ARG A 70 -5.99 14.99 -23.52
CA ARG A 70 -5.99 13.56 -23.88
C ARG A 70 -4.65 12.86 -23.55
N ARG A 71 -3.63 13.58 -23.09
CA ARG A 71 -2.33 13.02 -22.75
C ARG A 71 -2.34 12.51 -21.31
N ALA A 72 -1.98 11.25 -21.12
CA ALA A 72 -1.78 10.68 -19.79
C ALA A 72 -0.69 11.46 -19.06
N THR A 73 -1.01 12.04 -17.90
CA THR A 73 -0.05 12.78 -17.07
C THR A 73 -0.40 12.59 -15.60
N PRO A 74 0.60 12.45 -14.69
CA PRO A 74 0.34 12.19 -13.28
C PRO A 74 -0.41 13.36 -12.61
N TRP A 75 -0.33 14.56 -13.17
CA TRP A 75 -0.88 15.80 -12.62
C TRP A 75 -2.40 15.79 -12.49
N PHE A 76 -3.14 15.01 -13.30
CA PHE A 76 -4.57 14.83 -13.12
C PHE A 76 -4.94 14.18 -11.77
N LEU A 77 -4.06 13.38 -11.18
CA LEU A 77 -4.32 12.70 -9.91
C LEU A 77 -4.11 13.62 -8.69
N PHE A 78 -3.36 14.71 -8.81
CA PHE A 78 -2.97 15.56 -7.68
C PHE A 78 -4.15 16.30 -7.02
N PRO A 79 -5.00 17.04 -7.76
CA PRO A 79 -6.17 17.69 -7.16
C PRO A 79 -7.14 16.66 -6.55
N VAL A 80 -7.31 15.52 -7.23
CA VAL A 80 -8.23 14.47 -6.83
C VAL A 80 -7.77 13.78 -5.54
N ILE A 81 -6.48 13.42 -5.41
CA ILE A 81 -5.99 12.75 -4.21
C ILE A 81 -6.04 13.66 -2.98
N ILE A 82 -5.75 14.96 -3.12
CA ILE A 82 -5.90 15.94 -2.03
C ILE A 82 -7.36 15.97 -1.58
N PHE A 83 -8.30 16.06 -2.52
CA PHE A 83 -9.72 16.21 -2.20
C PHE A 83 -10.33 14.92 -1.63
N SER A 84 -10.11 13.77 -2.26
CA SER A 84 -10.59 12.47 -1.75
C SER A 84 -9.99 12.14 -0.39
N ALA A 85 -8.71 12.43 -0.15
CA ALA A 85 -8.08 12.19 1.14
C ALA A 85 -8.56 13.16 2.24
N CYS A 86 -8.86 14.42 1.88
CA CYS A 86 -9.53 15.37 2.76
C CYS A 86 -10.91 14.86 3.21
N LEU A 87 -11.70 14.30 2.29
CA LEU A 87 -13.05 13.82 2.58
C LEU A 87 -13.05 12.51 3.35
N PHE A 88 -12.15 11.58 3.02
CA PHE A 88 -11.95 10.36 3.82
C PHE A 88 -11.51 10.68 5.25
N ALA A 89 -10.70 11.72 5.46
CA ALA A 89 -10.26 12.12 6.79
C ALA A 89 -11.29 13.01 7.52
N SER A 90 -12.20 13.71 6.82
CA SER A 90 -13.25 14.53 7.44
C SER A 90 -14.34 13.71 8.12
N THR A 91 -14.61 12.49 7.65
CA THR A 91 -15.55 11.56 8.29
C THR A 91 -14.96 10.86 9.52
N ALA A 92 -13.64 10.89 9.73
CA ALA A 92 -12.97 10.10 10.75
C ALA A 92 -13.39 10.42 12.19
N ALA A 93 -13.59 11.70 12.53
CA ALA A 93 -14.05 12.12 13.85
C ALA A 93 -15.54 11.77 14.10
N PRO A 94 -16.50 12.22 13.29
CA PRO A 94 -17.92 11.92 13.50
C PRO A 94 -18.28 10.43 13.31
N ARG A 95 -17.49 9.65 12.57
CA ARG A 95 -17.69 8.18 12.46
C ARG A 95 -17.78 7.55 13.84
N ASN A 96 -16.86 7.87 14.75
CA ASN A 96 -16.88 7.31 16.10
C ASN A 96 -18.14 7.72 16.88
N GLU A 97 -18.57 8.98 16.79
CA GLU A 97 -19.79 9.44 17.47
C GLU A 97 -21.06 8.78 16.92
N ILE A 98 -21.16 8.60 15.60
CA ILE A 98 -22.27 7.86 14.96
C ILE A 98 -22.28 6.40 15.43
N LEU A 99 -21.12 5.73 15.43
CA LEU A 99 -21.02 4.35 15.91
C LEU A 99 -21.38 4.23 17.39
N ILE A 100 -20.98 5.19 18.22
CA ILE A 100 -21.40 5.27 19.63
C ILE A 100 -22.91 5.43 19.72
N ASN A 101 -23.53 6.41 19.03
CA ASN A 101 -24.98 6.60 19.00
C ASN A 101 -25.74 5.33 18.58
N LEU A 102 -25.30 4.68 17.50
CA LEU A 102 -25.90 3.44 16.99
C LEU A 102 -25.78 2.26 17.97
N ALA A 103 -24.64 2.09 18.61
CA ALA A 103 -24.44 1.09 19.64
C ALA A 103 -25.24 1.42 20.92
N CYS A 104 -25.41 2.71 21.23
CA CYS A 104 -26.19 3.20 22.35
C CYS A 104 -27.67 2.87 22.21
N ALA A 105 -28.28 3.22 21.08
CA ALA A 105 -29.69 2.97 20.82
C ALA A 105 -30.04 1.48 20.87
N TYR A 106 -29.06 0.61 20.63
CA TYR A 106 -29.20 -0.84 20.71
C TYR A 106 -28.96 -1.43 22.12
N HIS A 107 -27.88 -1.02 22.81
CA HIS A 107 -27.46 -1.62 24.09
C HIS A 107 -27.97 -0.88 25.33
N ARG A 108 -28.31 0.41 25.20
CA ARG A 108 -28.71 1.34 26.27
C ARG A 108 -29.90 2.22 25.86
N PRO A 109 -31.05 1.65 25.45
CA PRO A 109 -32.24 2.44 25.15
C PRO A 109 -32.68 3.33 26.33
N GLU A 110 -32.37 2.93 27.57
CA GLU A 110 -32.64 3.70 28.80
C GLU A 110 -31.92 5.06 28.88
N TYR A 111 -30.89 5.31 28.07
CA TYR A 111 -30.26 6.63 28.01
C TYR A 111 -31.09 7.64 27.19
N TYR A 112 -31.94 7.16 26.28
CA TYR A 112 -32.88 7.94 25.48
C TYR A 112 -34.22 8.14 26.21
N VAL A 113 -34.18 8.78 27.38
CA VAL A 113 -35.41 9.16 28.10
C VAL A 113 -36.12 10.28 27.34
N ILE A 114 -37.33 9.97 26.88
CA ILE A 114 -38.21 10.87 26.12
C ILE A 114 -38.48 12.16 26.93
N PRO A 115 -38.14 13.36 26.43
CA PRO A 115 -38.79 14.58 26.86
C PRO A 115 -40.26 14.46 26.46
N VAL A 116 -41.17 14.50 27.44
CA VAL A 116 -42.62 14.47 27.17
C VAL A 116 -42.96 15.69 26.30
N MET A 117 -43.16 15.45 25.00
CA MET A 117 -43.65 16.48 24.09
C MET A 117 -45.08 16.85 24.49
N PRO A 118 -45.40 18.15 24.68
CA PRO A 118 -46.79 18.57 24.82
C PRO A 118 -47.56 18.27 23.53
N SER A 119 -48.88 18.13 23.66
CA SER A 119 -49.77 17.61 22.61
C SER A 119 -49.74 18.40 21.30
N GLU A 120 -50.00 17.69 20.21
CA GLU A 120 -50.01 18.15 18.82
C GLU A 120 -50.75 19.48 18.58
N GLY A 121 -50.17 20.31 17.72
CA GLY A 121 -50.86 21.41 17.03
C GLY A 121 -50.77 21.20 15.51
N PRO A 122 -51.86 21.38 14.74
CA PRO A 122 -51.87 21.01 13.33
C PRO A 122 -51.29 22.11 12.43
N THR A 123 -50.13 21.88 11.81
CA THR A 123 -49.59 22.79 10.78
C THR A 123 -48.96 22.07 9.58
N ASN A 124 -49.63 22.20 8.43
CA ASN A 124 -49.14 22.26 7.05
C ASN A 124 -48.13 21.20 6.55
N THR A 125 -48.65 20.27 5.74
CA THR A 125 -48.07 18.96 5.38
C THR A 125 -47.08 18.91 4.20
N THR A 126 -46.61 20.03 3.66
CA THR A 126 -45.64 20.04 2.53
C THR A 126 -44.21 20.40 2.94
N LEU A 127 -44.03 21.28 3.93
CA LEU A 127 -42.70 21.61 4.47
C LEU A 127 -42.19 20.56 5.46
N SER A 128 -43.09 19.86 6.18
CA SER A 128 -42.68 18.80 7.10
C SER A 128 -42.09 17.58 6.39
N ALA A 129 -42.49 17.29 5.14
CA ALA A 129 -41.94 16.19 4.35
C ALA A 129 -40.43 16.37 4.07
N PHE A 130 -39.99 17.59 3.73
CA PHE A 130 -38.57 17.92 3.62
C PHE A 130 -37.87 17.95 4.99
N SER A 131 -38.54 18.48 6.03
CA SER A 131 -38.01 18.46 7.40
C SER A 131 -37.80 17.04 7.95
N THR A 132 -38.53 16.04 7.46
CA THR A 132 -38.44 14.64 7.92
C THR A 132 -37.19 13.93 7.37
N ILE A 133 -36.60 14.44 6.29
CA ILE A 133 -35.37 13.88 5.68
C ILE A 133 -34.11 14.33 6.42
N MET A 134 -34.15 15.50 7.09
CA MET A 134 -33.04 16.05 7.88
C MET A 134 -33.43 16.30 9.34
N THR A 135 -33.76 15.22 10.06
CA THR A 135 -33.59 15.22 11.51
C THR A 135 -32.10 15.23 11.83
N ASN A 136 -31.56 16.32 12.36
CA ASN A 136 -30.13 16.37 12.71
C ASN A 136 -29.76 15.24 13.68
N MET A 137 -28.65 14.55 13.45
CA MET A 137 -28.11 13.60 14.42
C MET A 137 -27.15 14.36 15.35
N PRO A 138 -27.51 14.58 16.62
CA PRO A 138 -26.61 15.24 17.57
C PRO A 138 -25.49 14.30 18.01
N SER A 139 -24.40 14.88 18.52
CA SER A 139 -23.36 14.12 19.24
C SER A 139 -23.96 13.30 20.40
N PRO A 140 -23.39 12.14 20.72
CA PRO A 140 -23.90 11.24 21.76
C PRO A 140 -23.91 11.89 23.15
N ASP A 141 -24.88 11.48 23.98
CA ASP A 141 -24.91 11.84 25.40
C ASP A 141 -23.59 11.42 26.10
N ARG A 142 -23.20 12.16 27.14
CA ARG A 142 -21.98 11.86 27.89
C ARG A 142 -22.04 10.48 28.53
N ARG A 143 -23.18 10.10 29.12
CA ARG A 143 -23.38 8.77 29.71
C ARG A 143 -23.05 7.67 28.71
N CYS A 144 -23.54 7.83 27.48
CA CYS A 144 -23.33 6.94 26.35
C CYS A 144 -21.86 6.84 25.91
N SER A 145 -21.21 7.99 25.69
CA SER A 145 -19.81 8.08 25.24
C SER A 145 -18.78 7.64 26.30
N SER A 146 -19.18 7.56 27.57
CA SER A 146 -18.37 7.02 28.67
C SER A 146 -18.65 5.56 29.06
N ASP A 147 -19.72 4.92 28.54
CA ASP A 147 -20.08 3.55 28.95
C ASP A 147 -19.10 2.52 28.32
N PRO A 148 -18.34 1.75 29.13
CA PRO A 148 -17.39 0.77 28.61
C PRO A 148 -18.08 -0.35 27.81
N VAL A 149 -19.35 -0.66 28.06
CA VAL A 149 -20.12 -1.64 27.28
C VAL A 149 -20.30 -1.14 25.85
N ILE A 150 -20.74 0.11 25.68
CA ILE A 150 -20.93 0.74 24.37
C ILE A 150 -19.59 0.88 23.64
N LEU A 151 -18.55 1.39 24.32
CA LEU A 151 -17.21 1.52 23.74
C LEU A 151 -16.60 0.17 23.34
N SER A 152 -16.88 -0.90 24.07
CA SER A 152 -16.47 -2.26 23.69
C SER A 152 -17.25 -2.76 22.45
N ALA A 153 -18.52 -2.41 22.31
CA ALA A 153 -19.34 -2.78 21.16
C ALA A 153 -18.90 -2.06 19.89
N VAL A 154 -18.61 -0.76 19.97
CA VAL A 154 -18.05 0.02 18.86
C VAL A 154 -16.70 -0.54 18.43
N ALA A 155 -15.82 -0.85 19.38
CA ALA A 155 -14.52 -1.44 19.07
C ALA A 155 -14.64 -2.84 18.43
N LYS A 156 -15.59 -3.69 18.87
CA LYS A 156 -15.91 -4.97 18.21
C LYS A 156 -16.30 -4.75 16.75
N LEU A 157 -17.20 -3.81 16.48
CA LEU A 157 -17.65 -3.49 15.12
C LEU A 157 -16.47 -3.01 14.26
N VAL A 158 -15.71 -2.02 14.71
CA VAL A 158 -14.56 -1.46 13.95
C VAL A 158 -13.49 -2.52 13.71
N THR A 159 -13.24 -3.42 14.68
CA THR A 159 -12.35 -4.57 14.51
C THR A 159 -12.83 -5.48 13.38
N VAL A 160 -14.10 -5.91 13.43
CA VAL A 160 -14.70 -6.80 12.42
C VAL A 160 -14.72 -6.15 11.05
N GLN A 161 -15.13 -4.88 10.93
CA GLN A 161 -15.09 -4.13 9.67
C GLN A 161 -13.67 -4.11 9.07
N SER A 162 -12.66 -3.80 9.87
CA SER A 162 -11.27 -3.73 9.42
C SER A 162 -10.73 -5.09 8.97
N LEU A 163 -11.03 -6.16 9.73
CA LEU A 163 -10.60 -7.52 9.40
C LEU A 163 -11.28 -8.04 8.12
N VAL A 164 -12.59 -7.83 7.98
CA VAL A 164 -13.36 -8.25 6.79
C VAL A 164 -12.85 -7.51 5.54
N LEU A 165 -12.68 -6.18 5.63
CA LEU A 165 -12.07 -5.35 4.60
C LEU A 165 -10.67 -5.88 4.23
N GLY A 166 -9.77 -6.00 5.21
CA GLY A 166 -8.39 -6.41 5.01
C GLY A 166 -8.23 -7.79 4.38
N ILE A 167 -8.98 -8.79 4.87
CA ILE A 167 -8.95 -10.16 4.33
C ILE A 167 -9.39 -10.17 2.86
N LEU A 168 -10.52 -9.54 2.53
CA LEU A 168 -11.06 -9.54 1.17
C LEU A 168 -10.20 -8.70 0.21
N THR A 169 -9.62 -7.59 0.66
CA THR A 169 -8.61 -6.84 -0.10
C THR A 169 -7.38 -7.68 -0.39
N CYS A 170 -6.85 -8.41 0.59
CA CYS A 170 -5.67 -9.28 0.37
C CYS A 170 -5.96 -10.42 -0.62
N LEU A 171 -7.14 -11.05 -0.52
CA LEU A 171 -7.57 -12.12 -1.43
C LEU A 171 -7.79 -11.62 -2.86
N THR A 172 -8.27 -10.38 -3.04
CA THR A 172 -8.57 -9.80 -4.37
C THR A 172 -7.41 -8.99 -4.98
N ALA A 173 -6.37 -8.65 -4.21
CA ALA A 173 -5.26 -7.78 -4.65
C ALA A 173 -4.59 -8.25 -5.97
N GLY A 174 -4.29 -9.55 -6.09
CA GLY A 174 -3.69 -10.11 -7.31
C GLY A 174 -4.63 -10.04 -8.51
N TRP A 175 -5.93 -10.28 -8.30
CA TRP A 175 -6.96 -10.18 -9.33
C TRP A 175 -7.13 -8.72 -9.81
N TRP A 176 -7.17 -7.76 -8.88
CA TRP A 176 -7.24 -6.33 -9.21
C TRP A 176 -6.00 -5.84 -9.97
N GLY A 177 -4.81 -6.37 -9.68
CA GLY A 177 -3.59 -6.12 -10.46
C GLY A 177 -3.74 -6.56 -11.92
N GLN A 178 -4.11 -7.82 -12.16
CA GLN A 178 -4.37 -8.35 -13.50
C GLN A 178 -5.49 -7.58 -14.23
N MET A 179 -6.58 -7.27 -13.52
CA MET A 179 -7.70 -6.50 -14.05
C MET A 179 -7.26 -5.09 -14.48
N SER A 180 -6.33 -4.47 -13.75
CA SER A 180 -5.72 -3.18 -14.07
C SER A 180 -4.86 -3.22 -15.32
N ASP A 181 -4.04 -4.26 -15.50
CA ASP A 181 -3.20 -4.43 -16.69
C ASP A 181 -4.03 -4.71 -17.95
N ARG A 182 -5.15 -5.44 -17.81
CA ARG A 182 -6.04 -5.79 -18.93
C ARG A 182 -6.99 -4.66 -19.33
N HIS A 183 -7.67 -4.03 -18.37
CA HIS A 183 -8.73 -3.05 -18.63
C HIS A 183 -8.29 -1.58 -18.44
N GLY A 184 -7.07 -1.35 -17.97
CA GLY A 184 -6.50 -0.01 -17.77
C GLY A 184 -6.67 0.51 -16.35
N ARG A 185 -5.89 1.53 -16.00
CA ARG A 185 -5.75 2.02 -14.62
C ARG A 185 -6.98 2.78 -14.15
N LYS A 186 -7.58 3.58 -15.05
CA LYS A 186 -8.66 4.52 -14.68
C LYS A 186 -9.96 3.82 -14.25
N LEU A 187 -10.25 2.64 -14.82
CA LEU A 187 -11.41 1.84 -14.42
C LEU A 187 -11.26 1.37 -12.97
N ILE A 188 -10.07 0.90 -12.60
CA ILE A 188 -9.79 0.37 -11.25
C ILE A 188 -9.86 1.49 -10.22
N LEU A 189 -9.28 2.68 -10.53
CA LEU A 189 -9.40 3.88 -9.69
C LEU A 189 -10.87 4.27 -9.44
N SER A 190 -11.70 4.26 -10.49
CA SER A 190 -13.13 4.55 -10.37
C SER A 190 -13.86 3.54 -9.48
N ILE A 191 -13.61 2.23 -9.68
CA ILE A 191 -14.24 1.16 -8.90
C ILE A 191 -13.85 1.24 -7.41
N SER A 192 -12.59 1.49 -7.09
CA SER A 192 -12.16 1.63 -5.69
C SER A 192 -12.82 2.83 -4.99
N VAL A 193 -13.06 3.94 -5.71
CA VAL A 193 -13.83 5.08 -5.17
C VAL A 193 -15.31 4.75 -4.97
N VAL A 194 -15.90 3.88 -5.80
CA VAL A 194 -17.26 3.37 -5.57
C VAL A 194 -17.33 2.54 -4.27
N GLY A 195 -16.30 1.76 -3.95
CA GLY A 195 -16.19 1.05 -2.67
C GLY A 195 -16.24 1.98 -1.45
N LEU A 196 -15.41 3.02 -1.45
CA LEU A 196 -15.41 4.06 -0.41
C LEU A 196 -16.76 4.79 -0.32
N MET A 197 -17.34 5.16 -1.45
CA MET A 197 -18.65 5.83 -1.54
C MET A 197 -19.77 4.98 -0.90
N LEU A 198 -19.80 3.68 -1.19
CA LEU A 198 -20.79 2.76 -0.61
C LEU A 198 -20.64 2.65 0.91
N ASN A 199 -19.41 2.67 1.42
CA ASN A 199 -19.15 2.60 2.86
C ASN A 199 -19.71 3.83 3.61
N GLU A 200 -19.44 5.04 3.11
CA GLU A 200 -19.99 6.28 3.70
C GLU A 200 -21.52 6.37 3.52
N ALA A 201 -22.04 5.97 2.37
CA ALA A 201 -23.49 5.93 2.11
C ALA A 201 -24.23 4.95 3.05
N ASN A 202 -23.60 3.83 3.41
CA ASN A 202 -24.18 2.86 4.34
C ASN A 202 -24.22 3.39 5.78
N ILE A 203 -23.23 4.19 6.21
CA ILE A 203 -23.30 4.90 7.50
C ILE A 203 -24.53 5.80 7.55
N ILE A 204 -24.81 6.56 6.48
CA ILE A 204 -26.03 7.38 6.37
C ILE A 204 -27.29 6.49 6.40
N PHE A 205 -27.33 5.44 5.58
CA PHE A 205 -28.48 4.54 5.46
C PHE A 205 -28.86 3.88 6.80
N VAL A 206 -27.89 3.31 7.52
CA VAL A 206 -28.08 2.71 8.84
C VAL A 206 -28.48 3.75 9.88
N SER A 207 -27.85 4.92 9.87
CA SER A 207 -28.16 6.03 10.79
C SER A 207 -29.57 6.57 10.65
N ARG A 208 -30.13 6.56 9.43
CA ARG A 208 -31.50 7.00 9.13
C ARG A 208 -32.57 5.92 9.31
N ASN A 209 -32.21 4.64 9.24
CA ASN A 209 -33.14 3.50 9.27
C ASN A 209 -32.98 2.62 10.53
N GLN A 210 -32.63 3.24 11.66
CA GLN A 210 -32.50 2.55 12.95
C GLN A 210 -33.77 1.74 13.28
N GLY A 211 -33.58 0.50 13.74
CA GLY A 211 -34.67 -0.44 14.01
C GLY A 211 -35.31 -1.12 12.78
N ARG A 212 -35.04 -0.67 11.55
CA ARG A 212 -35.57 -1.29 10.31
C ARG A 212 -34.53 -2.09 9.52
N VAL A 213 -33.24 -1.82 9.71
CA VAL A 213 -32.15 -2.51 9.00
C VAL A 213 -31.93 -3.92 9.58
N PRO A 214 -31.84 -4.99 8.74
CA PRO A 214 -31.55 -6.34 9.21
C PRO A 214 -30.17 -6.41 9.89
N GLY A 215 -30.12 -6.94 11.12
CA GLY A 215 -28.91 -6.97 11.95
C GLY A 215 -28.56 -5.64 12.63
N GLY A 216 -29.38 -4.60 12.48
CA GLY A 216 -29.13 -3.28 13.09
C GLY A 216 -27.83 -2.65 12.58
N TYR A 217 -27.03 -2.06 13.49
CA TYR A 217 -25.79 -1.39 13.10
C TYR A 217 -24.68 -2.33 12.59
N TRP A 218 -24.80 -3.65 12.78
CA TRP A 218 -23.87 -4.63 12.20
C TRP A 218 -23.95 -4.69 10.68
N PHE A 219 -25.01 -4.16 10.07
CA PHE A 219 -25.10 -3.99 8.62
C PHE A 219 -23.98 -3.11 8.02
N LEU A 220 -23.29 -2.31 8.85
CA LEU A 220 -22.09 -1.57 8.46
C LEU A 220 -20.90 -2.47 8.05
N VAL A 221 -20.91 -3.75 8.44
CA VAL A 221 -19.91 -4.75 7.97
C VAL A 221 -20.15 -5.12 6.50
N VAL A 222 -21.38 -5.05 5.99
CA VAL A 222 -21.72 -5.46 4.61
C VAL A 222 -20.95 -4.61 3.59
N THR A 223 -20.87 -3.29 3.79
CA THR A 223 -20.09 -2.43 2.89
C THR A 223 -18.60 -2.51 3.12
N SER A 224 -18.13 -2.90 4.30
CA SER A 224 -16.71 -3.25 4.49
C SER A 224 -16.33 -4.51 3.69
N ALA A 225 -17.26 -5.47 3.57
CA ALA A 225 -17.07 -6.64 2.71
C ALA A 225 -17.09 -6.28 1.22
N ILE A 226 -18.04 -5.44 0.79
CA ILE A 226 -18.11 -4.96 -0.60
C ILE A 226 -16.85 -4.17 -0.96
N ASP A 227 -16.45 -3.19 -0.15
CA ASP A 227 -15.23 -2.39 -0.37
C ASP A 227 -13.97 -3.28 -0.42
N GLY A 228 -13.89 -4.29 0.46
CA GLY A 228 -12.82 -5.30 0.43
C GLY A 228 -12.77 -6.10 -0.87
N CYS A 229 -13.93 -6.56 -1.38
CA CYS A 229 -14.03 -7.21 -2.68
C CYS A 229 -13.70 -6.25 -3.85
N LEU A 230 -14.00 -4.95 -3.72
CA LEU A 230 -13.62 -3.89 -4.66
C LEU A 230 -12.14 -3.44 -4.49
N GLY A 231 -11.38 -4.12 -3.62
CA GLY A 231 -9.94 -3.93 -3.42
C GLY A 231 -9.57 -2.77 -2.48
N GLY A 232 -10.56 -1.99 -2.03
CA GLY A 232 -10.41 -0.88 -1.09
C GLY A 232 -9.31 0.13 -1.44
N LEU A 233 -8.81 0.81 -0.41
CA LEU A 233 -7.77 1.83 -0.55
C LEU A 233 -6.42 1.27 -1.06
N ALA A 234 -6.12 -0.02 -0.81
CA ALA A 234 -4.88 -0.64 -1.27
C ALA A 234 -4.85 -0.77 -2.81
N THR A 235 -5.95 -1.24 -3.41
CA THR A 235 -6.09 -1.30 -4.88
C THR A 235 -6.12 0.10 -5.50
N ALA A 236 -6.80 1.07 -4.89
CA ALA A 236 -6.75 2.47 -5.34
C ALA A 236 -5.31 3.02 -5.37
N GLY A 237 -4.57 2.79 -4.28
CA GLY A 237 -3.17 3.18 -4.16
C GLY A 237 -2.29 2.49 -5.20
N ALA A 238 -2.42 1.17 -5.38
CA ALA A 238 -1.66 0.41 -6.37
C ALA A 238 -1.93 0.90 -7.81
N ALA A 239 -3.20 1.12 -8.17
CA ALA A 239 -3.59 1.63 -9.48
C ALA A 239 -3.07 3.06 -9.73
N ALA A 240 -3.05 3.92 -8.71
CA ALA A 240 -2.50 5.27 -8.82
C ALA A 240 -0.97 5.27 -8.97
N HIS A 241 -0.25 4.43 -8.22
CA HIS A 241 1.20 4.29 -8.37
C HIS A 241 1.55 3.67 -9.74
N ALA A 242 0.77 2.70 -10.23
CA ALA A 242 0.94 2.16 -11.58
C ALA A 242 0.71 3.25 -12.64
N TYR A 243 -0.38 4.03 -12.55
CA TYR A 243 -0.63 5.16 -13.45
C TYR A 243 0.51 6.18 -13.47
N ILE A 244 1.06 6.53 -12.30
CA ILE A 244 2.21 7.44 -12.21
C ILE A 244 3.48 6.80 -12.82
N ALA A 245 3.71 5.50 -12.62
CA ALA A 245 4.83 4.78 -13.22
C ALA A 245 4.74 4.73 -14.76
N ASP A 246 3.53 4.50 -15.28
CA ASP A 246 3.22 4.48 -16.71
C ASP A 246 3.48 5.86 -17.36
N CYS A 247 3.25 6.97 -16.64
CA CYS A 247 3.37 8.34 -17.17
C CYS A 247 4.71 9.06 -16.87
N VAL A 248 5.63 8.44 -16.14
CA VAL A 248 6.86 9.10 -15.65
C VAL A 248 8.10 8.24 -15.92
N GLU A 249 9.10 8.88 -16.52
CA GLU A 249 10.43 8.32 -16.76
C GLU A 249 11.04 7.72 -15.47
N PRO A 250 11.55 6.46 -15.48
CA PRO A 250 12.20 5.81 -14.34
C PRO A 250 12.99 6.70 -13.37
N GLN A 251 13.82 7.60 -13.90
CA GLN A 251 14.67 8.51 -13.13
C GLN A 251 13.87 9.53 -12.27
N ALA A 252 12.68 9.93 -12.73
CA ALA A 252 11.82 10.91 -12.09
C ALA A 252 10.70 10.28 -11.22
N ARG A 253 10.44 8.97 -11.35
CA ARG A 253 9.33 8.26 -10.66
C ARG A 253 9.34 8.46 -9.15
N SER A 254 10.51 8.30 -8.51
CA SER A 254 10.67 8.45 -7.06
C SER A 254 10.26 9.83 -6.55
N ARG A 255 10.59 10.90 -7.29
CA ARG A 255 10.16 12.28 -7.00
C ARG A 255 8.65 12.43 -7.14
N VAL A 256 8.04 11.91 -8.21
CA VAL A 256 6.59 12.07 -8.44
C VAL A 256 5.76 11.23 -7.46
N PHE A 257 6.19 10.01 -7.10
CA PHE A 257 5.59 9.23 -6.01
C PHE A 257 5.64 9.98 -4.67
N SER A 258 6.80 10.58 -4.34
CA SER A 258 6.96 11.35 -3.10
C SER A 258 6.06 12.58 -3.08
N LEU A 259 5.91 13.28 -4.22
CA LEU A 259 4.98 14.41 -4.36
C LEU A 259 3.51 13.95 -4.22
N TYR A 260 3.12 12.84 -4.84
CA TYR A 260 1.78 12.27 -4.74
C TYR A 260 1.43 11.86 -3.30
N LEU A 261 2.38 11.22 -2.60
CA LEU A 261 2.22 10.88 -1.19
C LEU A 261 2.16 12.12 -0.29
N GLY A 262 2.91 13.18 -0.60
CA GLY A 262 2.79 14.49 0.05
C GLY A 262 1.40 15.12 -0.15
N ALA A 263 0.85 15.04 -1.36
CA ALA A 263 -0.48 15.52 -1.70
C ALA A 263 -1.59 14.75 -0.94
N LEU A 264 -1.47 13.42 -0.82
CA LEU A 264 -2.31 12.60 0.05
C LEU A 264 -2.28 13.10 1.50
N PHE A 265 -1.10 13.34 2.07
CA PHE A 265 -0.97 13.81 3.45
C PHE A 265 -1.50 15.22 3.68
N ILE A 266 -1.43 16.12 2.69
CA ILE A 266 -2.08 17.45 2.76
C ILE A 266 -3.61 17.27 2.90
N GLY A 267 -4.21 16.38 2.11
CA GLY A 267 -5.63 16.04 2.25
C GLY A 267 -5.95 15.50 3.66
N ILE A 268 -5.23 14.47 4.11
CA ILE A 268 -5.42 13.86 5.44
C ILE A 268 -5.26 14.89 6.58
N ALA A 269 -4.35 15.87 6.44
CA ALA A 269 -4.12 16.90 7.44
C ALA A 269 -5.26 17.94 7.51
N LEU A 270 -5.89 18.29 6.38
CA LEU A 270 -6.96 19.30 6.33
C LEU A 270 -8.35 18.72 6.62
N GLY A 271 -8.57 17.45 6.26
CA GLY A 271 -9.86 16.76 6.34
C GLY A 271 -10.56 16.82 7.70
N PRO A 272 -9.92 16.40 8.80
CA PRO A 272 -10.58 16.32 10.10
C PRO A 272 -11.12 17.66 10.59
N SER A 273 -10.33 18.74 10.51
CA SER A 273 -10.81 20.12 10.77
C SER A 273 -11.93 20.55 9.82
N PHE A 274 -11.88 20.20 8.54
CA PHE A 274 -12.97 20.50 7.59
C PHE A 274 -14.28 19.81 8.00
N GLY A 275 -14.21 18.54 8.41
CA GLY A 275 -15.35 17.79 8.95
C GLY A 275 -15.90 18.41 10.24
N SER A 276 -15.02 18.81 11.17
CA SER A 276 -15.39 19.50 12.41
C SER A 276 -16.11 20.83 12.16
N LEU A 277 -15.64 21.64 11.21
CA LEU A 277 -16.26 22.92 10.87
C LEU A 277 -17.66 22.73 10.26
N LEU A 278 -17.86 21.70 9.43
CA LEU A 278 -19.20 21.37 8.92
C LEU A 278 -20.16 21.04 10.06
N ILE A 279 -19.74 20.21 11.02
CA ILE A 279 -20.57 19.82 12.18
C ILE A 279 -20.88 21.03 13.06
N GLN A 280 -19.89 21.90 13.32
CA GLN A 280 -20.08 23.11 14.12
C GLN A 280 -21.06 24.09 13.47
N GLN A 281 -21.14 24.13 12.14
CA GLN A 281 -22.08 24.99 11.40
C GLN A 281 -23.49 24.40 11.27
N THR A 282 -23.64 23.07 11.11
CA THR A 282 -24.96 22.44 10.90
C THR A 282 -25.59 21.86 12.16
N GLY A 283 -24.79 21.55 13.19
CA GLY A 283 -25.21 20.81 14.37
C GLY A 283 -25.53 19.32 14.10
N ASP A 284 -25.13 18.77 12.94
CA ASP A 284 -25.42 17.40 12.52
C ASP A 284 -24.15 16.62 12.17
N ILE A 285 -23.90 15.54 12.92
CA ILE A 285 -22.70 14.69 12.74
C ILE A 285 -22.73 13.89 11.43
N LEU A 286 -23.89 13.79 10.76
CA LEU A 286 -24.01 13.15 9.44
C LEU A 286 -23.58 14.08 8.28
N THR A 287 -23.50 15.40 8.49
CA THR A 287 -23.19 16.37 7.42
C THR A 287 -21.89 16.04 6.65
N PRO A 288 -20.75 15.70 7.28
CA PRO A 288 -19.53 15.34 6.55
C PRO A 288 -19.68 14.11 5.65
N PHE A 289 -20.54 13.16 6.01
CA PHE A 289 -20.80 11.96 5.21
C PHE A 289 -21.61 12.28 3.96
N TYR A 290 -22.63 13.13 4.06
CA TYR A 290 -23.37 13.60 2.88
C TYR A 290 -22.44 14.29 1.88
N VAL A 291 -21.58 15.21 2.37
CA VAL A 291 -20.58 15.89 1.54
C VAL A 291 -19.61 14.89 0.89
N ALA A 292 -19.08 13.94 1.65
CA ALA A 292 -18.17 12.90 1.13
C ALA A 292 -18.85 12.02 0.06
N VAL A 293 -20.09 11.57 0.28
CA VAL A 293 -20.84 10.76 -0.69
C VAL A 293 -21.13 11.54 -1.97
N THR A 294 -21.65 12.77 -1.87
CA THR A 294 -21.92 13.63 -3.03
C THR A 294 -20.67 13.85 -3.87
N ILE A 295 -19.50 14.03 -3.25
CA ILE A 295 -18.25 14.22 -3.98
C ILE A 295 -17.76 12.92 -4.61
N HIS A 296 -17.79 11.78 -3.91
CA HIS A 296 -17.37 10.51 -4.51
C HIS A 296 -18.26 10.12 -5.72
N ILE A 297 -19.54 10.49 -5.71
CA ILE A 297 -20.46 10.39 -6.87
C ILE A 297 -19.96 11.23 -8.07
N LEU A 298 -19.25 12.34 -7.85
CA LEU A 298 -18.65 13.15 -8.92
C LEU A 298 -17.24 12.66 -9.31
N THR A 299 -16.46 12.17 -8.35
CA THR A 299 -15.08 11.68 -8.56
C THR A 299 -15.04 10.35 -9.32
N SER A 300 -15.98 9.44 -9.08
CA SER A 300 -16.03 8.15 -9.80
C SER A 300 -16.23 8.32 -11.33
N PRO A 301 -17.18 9.14 -11.83
CA PRO A 301 -17.28 9.52 -13.24
C PRO A 301 -16.09 10.33 -13.77
N PHE A 302 -15.49 11.21 -12.96
CA PHE A 302 -14.27 11.94 -13.35
C PHE A 302 -13.15 10.97 -13.78
N TYR A 303 -12.93 9.89 -13.01
CA TYR A 303 -11.96 8.86 -13.39
C TYR A 303 -12.31 8.13 -14.70
N LEU A 304 -13.59 7.92 -15.01
CA LEU A 304 -13.98 7.23 -16.25
C LEU A 304 -13.92 8.12 -17.48
N PHE A 305 -14.37 9.38 -17.37
CA PHE A 305 -14.60 10.26 -18.51
C PHE A 305 -13.54 11.35 -18.70
N VAL A 306 -12.89 11.81 -17.63
CA VAL A 306 -11.94 12.94 -17.66
C VAL A 306 -10.50 12.48 -17.56
N LEU A 307 -10.17 11.51 -16.70
CA LEU A 307 -8.80 10.99 -16.58
C LEU A 307 -8.38 10.31 -17.90
N PRO A 308 -7.37 10.83 -18.63
CA PRO A 308 -6.81 10.13 -19.77
C PRO A 308 -6.14 8.85 -19.29
N GLU A 309 -6.29 7.78 -20.06
CA GLU A 309 -5.76 6.46 -19.72
C GLU A 309 -4.23 6.40 -19.92
N SER A 310 -3.50 5.82 -18.97
CA SER A 310 -2.04 5.69 -19.06
C SER A 310 -1.59 4.54 -19.96
N LEU A 311 -2.32 3.43 -19.93
CA LEU A 311 -1.92 2.18 -20.58
C LEU A 311 -2.56 2.04 -21.98
N SER A 312 -1.73 2.11 -23.02
CA SER A 312 -2.12 1.95 -24.43
C SER A 312 -2.70 0.56 -24.74
N VAL A 313 -3.43 0.43 -25.86
CA VAL A 313 -4.03 -0.86 -26.26
C VAL A 313 -2.97 -1.94 -26.49
N GLU A 314 -1.85 -1.56 -27.11
CA GLU A 314 -0.72 -2.45 -27.36
C GLU A 314 -0.03 -2.86 -26.06
N ALA A 315 0.21 -1.92 -25.13
CA ALA A 315 0.82 -2.23 -23.84
C ALA A 315 -0.05 -3.20 -23.00
N ARG A 316 -1.39 -3.05 -23.03
CA ARG A 316 -2.32 -4.04 -22.42
C ARG A 316 -2.17 -5.42 -23.04
N ALA A 317 -2.10 -5.50 -24.36
CA ALA A 317 -1.97 -6.77 -25.07
C ALA A 317 -0.64 -7.46 -24.70
N THR A 318 0.46 -6.70 -24.65
CA THR A 318 1.77 -7.20 -24.20
C THR A 318 1.76 -7.68 -22.75
N LEU A 319 1.19 -6.92 -21.81
CA LEU A 319 1.09 -7.33 -20.40
C LEU A 319 0.19 -8.55 -20.23
N THR A 320 -0.96 -8.57 -20.91
CA THR A 320 -1.90 -9.70 -20.89
C THR A 320 -1.24 -10.97 -21.44
N ARG A 321 -0.48 -10.87 -22.54
CA ARG A 321 0.30 -11.99 -23.09
C ARG A 321 1.33 -12.51 -22.09
N LYS A 322 2.13 -11.63 -21.46
CA LYS A 322 3.09 -12.04 -20.43
C LYS A 322 2.44 -12.72 -19.23
N GLN A 323 1.24 -12.27 -18.83
CA GLN A 323 0.46 -12.93 -17.78
C GLN A 323 -0.02 -14.32 -18.20
N HIS A 324 -0.42 -14.52 -19.47
CA HIS A 324 -0.75 -15.84 -19.99
C HIS A 324 0.46 -16.78 -20.00
N GLU A 325 1.62 -16.32 -20.47
CA GLU A 325 2.87 -17.10 -20.49
C GLU A 325 3.27 -17.58 -19.07
N VAL A 326 3.25 -16.68 -18.08
CA VAL A 326 3.51 -17.03 -16.66
C VAL A 326 2.44 -17.97 -16.07
N GLN A 327 1.18 -17.82 -16.49
CA GLN A 327 0.09 -18.68 -16.01
C GLN A 327 0.15 -20.08 -16.62
N GLU A 328 0.60 -20.22 -17.86
CA GLU A 328 0.85 -21.51 -18.52
C GLU A 328 2.01 -22.24 -17.84
N GLU A 329 3.15 -21.57 -17.63
CA GLU A 329 4.29 -22.11 -16.88
C GLU A 329 3.90 -22.58 -15.48
N HIS A 330 3.12 -21.79 -14.74
CA HIS A 330 2.59 -22.19 -13.44
C HIS A 330 1.66 -23.42 -13.53
N THR A 331 0.84 -23.52 -14.58
CA THR A 331 -0.07 -24.64 -14.79
C THR A 331 0.69 -25.93 -15.13
N GLU A 332 1.77 -25.83 -15.89
CA GLU A 332 2.68 -26.96 -16.17
C GLU A 332 3.43 -27.41 -14.91
N ALA A 333 3.98 -26.49 -14.12
CA ALA A 333 4.62 -26.80 -12.85
C ALA A 333 3.64 -27.49 -11.87
N VAL A 334 2.38 -27.02 -11.80
CA VAL A 334 1.31 -27.68 -11.03
C VAL A 334 1.03 -29.09 -11.58
N ARG A 335 0.98 -29.27 -12.91
CA ARG A 335 0.73 -30.57 -13.57
C ARG A 335 1.85 -31.58 -13.32
N GLN A 336 3.11 -31.18 -13.48
CA GLN A 336 4.28 -32.01 -13.22
C GLN A 336 4.28 -32.50 -11.78
N ALA A 337 4.12 -31.58 -10.82
CA ALA A 337 4.16 -31.94 -9.42
C ALA A 337 2.91 -32.70 -8.95
N LYS A 338 1.75 -32.54 -9.62
CA LYS A 338 0.55 -33.38 -9.45
C LYS A 338 0.79 -34.86 -9.81
N ALA A 339 1.80 -35.19 -10.61
CA ALA A 339 2.21 -36.57 -10.85
C ALA A 339 2.94 -37.20 -9.64
N SER A 340 3.45 -36.40 -8.70
CA SER A 340 4.02 -36.89 -7.44
C SER A 340 2.92 -37.08 -6.38
N GLY A 341 2.62 -38.33 -6.00
CA GLY A 341 1.45 -38.67 -5.16
C GLY A 341 1.40 -38.04 -3.76
N LEU A 342 2.51 -37.45 -3.28
CA LEU A 342 2.61 -36.78 -1.97
C LEU A 342 2.13 -35.31 -1.98
N TRP A 343 1.74 -34.79 -3.14
CA TRP A 343 1.62 -33.35 -3.42
C TRP A 343 0.27 -32.72 -3.01
N HIS A 344 -0.83 -33.47 -3.13
CA HIS A 344 -2.19 -32.90 -3.17
C HIS A 344 -2.60 -32.09 -1.93
N THR A 345 -2.19 -32.51 -0.72
CA THR A 345 -2.59 -31.83 0.53
C THR A 345 -1.76 -30.57 0.78
N ARG A 346 -0.43 -30.66 0.63
CA ARG A 346 0.50 -29.54 0.83
C ARG A 346 0.26 -28.44 -0.21
N GLN A 347 0.04 -28.80 -1.47
CA GLN A 347 -0.10 -27.79 -2.52
C GLN A 347 -1.47 -27.07 -2.49
N ARG A 348 -2.56 -27.75 -2.14
CA ARG A 348 -3.87 -27.09 -1.93
C ARG A 348 -3.81 -26.06 -0.79
N PHE A 349 -3.10 -26.39 0.29
CA PHE A 349 -2.86 -25.46 1.38
C PHE A 349 -2.01 -24.25 0.93
N LEU A 350 -0.91 -24.48 0.20
CA LEU A 350 -0.07 -23.41 -0.34
C LEU A 350 -0.80 -22.52 -1.36
N ALA A 351 -1.71 -23.08 -2.18
CA ALA A 351 -2.50 -22.33 -3.15
C ALA A 351 -3.47 -21.32 -2.48
N LEU A 352 -4.04 -21.66 -1.31
CA LEU A 352 -4.85 -20.73 -0.51
C LEU A 352 -4.05 -19.51 -0.02
N PHE A 353 -2.73 -19.66 0.10
CA PHE A 353 -1.79 -18.58 0.43
C PHE A 353 -1.00 -18.08 -0.78
N GLY A 354 -1.45 -18.36 -2.01
CA GLY A 354 -0.77 -17.90 -3.24
C GLY A 354 -0.62 -16.37 -3.32
N PHE A 355 -1.55 -15.62 -2.72
CA PHE A 355 -1.45 -14.16 -2.60
C PHE A 355 -0.29 -13.68 -1.71
N LEU A 356 0.28 -14.56 -0.88
CA LEU A 356 1.49 -14.31 -0.09
C LEU A 356 2.78 -14.67 -0.83
N SER A 357 2.71 -15.19 -2.06
CA SER A 357 3.90 -15.49 -2.89
C SER A 357 4.90 -14.32 -2.97
N PRO A 358 4.49 -13.03 -3.08
CA PRO A 358 5.43 -11.91 -3.04
C PRO A 358 6.28 -11.82 -1.76
N LEU A 359 5.81 -12.34 -0.61
CA LEU A 359 6.57 -12.33 0.64
C LEU A 359 7.72 -13.35 0.65
N ALA A 360 7.76 -14.32 -0.28
CA ALA A 360 8.86 -15.28 -0.38
C ALA A 360 10.22 -14.58 -0.61
N ILE A 361 10.21 -13.39 -1.20
CA ILE A 361 11.38 -12.52 -1.39
C ILE A 361 12.08 -12.13 -0.08
N PHE A 362 11.36 -12.18 1.05
CA PHE A 362 11.83 -11.82 2.38
C PHE A 362 12.26 -13.02 3.23
N LEU A 363 12.18 -14.24 2.68
CA LEU A 363 12.71 -15.42 3.36
C LEU A 363 14.24 -15.36 3.45
N PRO A 364 14.83 -15.87 4.55
CA PRO A 364 16.26 -15.74 4.79
C PRO A 364 17.08 -16.56 3.77
N LYS A 365 17.90 -15.87 2.97
CA LYS A 365 18.74 -16.48 1.93
C LYS A 365 19.90 -17.25 2.56
N LYS A 366 20.34 -18.36 1.96
CA LYS A 366 21.56 -19.06 2.39
C LYS A 366 22.77 -18.25 1.88
N VAL A 367 23.78 -18.06 2.73
CA VAL A 367 25.01 -17.35 2.36
C VAL A 367 25.90 -18.32 1.58
N GLU A 368 26.33 -17.92 0.39
CA GLU A 368 27.24 -18.70 -0.47
C GLU A 368 28.50 -19.15 0.31
N GLY A 369 28.97 -20.37 0.02
CA GLY A 369 30.11 -20.98 0.72
C GLY A 369 29.90 -21.34 2.19
N SER A 370 28.71 -21.13 2.79
CA SER A 370 28.48 -21.48 4.21
C SER A 370 27.11 -22.12 4.49
N ASN A 371 26.97 -22.77 5.65
CA ASN A 371 25.67 -23.25 6.12
C ASN A 371 24.84 -22.19 6.88
N ARG A 372 25.27 -20.92 6.86
CA ARG A 372 24.57 -19.81 7.53
C ARG A 372 23.51 -19.20 6.61
N ARG A 373 22.48 -18.59 7.19
CA ARG A 373 21.45 -17.83 6.46
C ARG A 373 21.53 -16.36 6.85
N ASP A 374 21.35 -15.48 5.87
CA ASP A 374 21.17 -14.05 6.11
C ASP A 374 19.71 -13.77 6.48
N TRP A 375 19.52 -13.10 7.61
CA TRP A 375 18.21 -12.70 8.15
C TRP A 375 18.00 -11.18 8.10
N ASN A 376 18.97 -10.40 7.62
CA ASN A 376 18.92 -8.92 7.65
C ASN A 376 17.64 -8.38 6.98
N LEU A 377 17.35 -8.81 5.75
CA LEU A 377 16.15 -8.37 5.02
C LEU A 377 14.86 -8.83 5.72
N THR A 378 14.83 -10.05 6.25
CA THR A 378 13.68 -10.58 7.00
C THR A 378 13.40 -9.74 8.26
N LEU A 379 14.45 -9.37 9.01
CA LEU A 379 14.34 -8.55 10.23
C LEU A 379 13.84 -7.13 9.95
N VAL A 380 14.34 -6.49 8.88
CA VAL A 380 13.84 -5.19 8.40
C VAL A 380 12.33 -5.24 8.15
N ILE A 381 11.86 -6.29 7.47
CA ILE A 381 10.47 -6.42 7.06
C ILE A 381 9.54 -6.82 8.22
N VAL A 382 10.03 -7.63 9.17
CA VAL A 382 9.31 -7.89 10.42
C VAL A 382 9.14 -6.60 11.23
N ALA A 383 10.21 -5.80 11.38
CA ALA A 383 10.11 -4.49 12.04
C ALA A 383 9.14 -3.55 11.32
N TYR A 384 9.20 -3.49 9.99
CA TYR A 384 8.28 -2.72 9.15
C TYR A 384 6.81 -3.12 9.36
N GLY A 385 6.50 -4.43 9.34
CA GLY A 385 5.16 -4.95 9.56
C GLY A 385 4.61 -4.64 10.96
N ILE A 386 5.45 -4.76 11.99
CA ILE A 386 5.08 -4.42 13.38
C ILE A 386 4.73 -2.92 13.50
N ILE A 387 5.53 -2.03 12.90
CA ILE A 387 5.24 -0.59 12.94
C ILE A 387 4.01 -0.23 12.09
N TYR A 388 3.81 -0.87 10.94
CA TYR A 388 2.57 -0.69 10.16
C TYR A 388 1.31 -1.20 10.89
N SER A 389 1.42 -2.20 11.75
CA SER A 389 0.29 -2.62 12.62
C SER A 389 -0.14 -1.54 13.61
N GLN A 390 0.73 -0.59 13.96
CA GLN A 390 0.37 0.57 14.79
C GLN A 390 -0.58 1.53 14.07
N MET A 391 -0.74 1.47 12.75
CA MET A 391 -1.68 2.33 12.02
C MET A 391 -3.13 2.14 12.47
N SER A 392 -3.53 0.92 12.86
CA SER A 392 -4.89 0.68 13.36
C SER A 392 -5.14 1.25 14.76
N LEU A 393 -4.09 1.57 15.52
CA LEU A 393 -4.18 2.15 16.86
C LEU A 393 -4.98 3.46 16.86
N ILE A 394 -5.01 4.19 15.74
CA ILE A 394 -5.77 5.44 15.61
C ILE A 394 -7.26 5.28 15.92
N ASN A 395 -7.87 4.15 15.56
CA ASN A 395 -9.28 3.87 15.82
C ASN A 395 -9.56 3.78 17.34
N TYR A 396 -8.71 3.06 18.08
CA TYR A 396 -8.86 2.90 19.53
C TYR A 396 -8.36 4.14 20.29
N LYS A 397 -7.39 4.85 19.75
CA LYS A 397 -6.88 6.13 20.30
C LYS A 397 -7.92 7.24 20.25
N THR A 398 -8.72 7.29 19.19
CA THR A 398 -9.82 8.26 19.05
C THR A 398 -11.01 7.89 19.95
N LEU A 399 -11.31 6.59 20.13
CA LEU A 399 -12.25 6.13 21.17
C LEU A 399 -11.75 6.47 22.59
N TYR A 400 -10.44 6.34 22.87
CA TYR A 400 -9.85 6.75 24.15
C TYR A 400 -10.04 8.22 24.47
N THR A 401 -9.87 9.11 23.49
CA THR A 401 -10.07 10.56 23.70
C THR A 401 -11.54 10.91 23.97
N ILE A 402 -12.48 10.22 23.33
CA ILE A 402 -13.92 10.37 23.59
C ILE A 402 -14.26 9.85 25.00
N ALA A 403 -13.77 8.66 25.36
CA ALA A 403 -14.08 8.01 26.64
C ALA A 403 -13.51 8.75 27.85
N ILE A 404 -12.24 9.17 27.79
CA ILE A 404 -11.48 9.68 28.94
C ILE A 404 -11.50 11.20 29.03
N PHE A 405 -11.13 11.90 27.95
CA PHE A 405 -11.15 13.37 27.95
C PHE A 405 -12.54 13.90 27.64
N GLY A 406 -13.37 13.12 26.95
CA GLY A 406 -14.72 13.54 26.61
C GLY A 406 -14.85 14.31 25.32
N TRP A 407 -13.85 14.21 24.44
CA TRP A 407 -13.79 15.02 23.24
C TRP A 407 -14.94 14.72 22.30
N ARG A 408 -15.51 15.78 21.73
CA ARG A 408 -16.47 15.69 20.64
C ARG A 408 -15.78 15.66 19.28
N SER A 409 -16.55 15.40 18.23
CA SER A 409 -16.12 15.44 16.82
C SER A 409 -15.34 16.71 16.44
N GLU A 410 -15.68 17.86 17.05
CA GLU A 410 -14.98 19.13 16.87
C GLU A 410 -13.52 19.07 17.38
N GLU A 411 -13.34 18.81 18.68
CA GLU A 411 -12.03 18.72 19.33
C GLU A 411 -11.18 17.57 18.76
N LEU A 412 -11.83 16.45 18.44
CA LEU A 412 -11.21 15.27 17.85
C LEU A 412 -10.67 15.55 16.45
N GLY A 413 -11.42 16.26 15.61
CA GLY A 413 -10.95 16.64 14.28
C GLY A 413 -9.81 17.66 14.34
N TYR A 414 -9.89 18.68 15.20
CA TYR A 414 -8.76 19.59 15.42
C TYR A 414 -7.50 18.84 15.86
N PHE A 415 -7.61 17.89 16.79
CA PHE A 415 -6.49 17.04 17.21
C PHE A 415 -5.90 16.23 16.05
N LEU A 416 -6.73 15.54 15.26
CA LEU A 416 -6.29 14.73 14.12
C LEU A 416 -5.60 15.60 13.05
N SER A 417 -6.12 16.80 12.77
CA SER A 417 -5.52 17.75 11.86
C SER A 417 -4.17 18.28 12.35
N VAL A 418 -4.02 18.65 13.62
CA VAL A 418 -2.71 19.11 14.16
C VAL A 418 -1.68 17.97 14.14
N VAL A 419 -2.09 16.72 14.40
CA VAL A 419 -1.23 15.52 14.21
C VAL A 419 -0.81 15.37 12.75
N GLY A 420 -1.73 15.55 11.80
CA GLY A 420 -1.46 15.51 10.36
C GLY A 420 -0.48 16.59 9.90
N ILE A 421 -0.74 17.85 10.27
CA ILE A 421 0.13 19.00 9.96
C ILE A 421 1.53 18.78 10.52
N THR A 422 1.65 18.34 11.78
CA THR A 422 2.96 18.07 12.41
C THR A 422 3.74 16.98 11.67
N ARG A 423 3.06 15.92 11.20
CA ARG A 423 3.67 14.86 10.39
C ARG A 423 4.10 15.36 9.01
N ALA A 424 3.30 16.19 8.35
CA ALA A 424 3.65 16.81 7.08
C ALA A 424 4.89 17.73 7.22
N LEU A 425 4.92 18.60 8.23
CA LEU A 425 6.07 19.45 8.53
C LEU A 425 7.34 18.63 8.81
N HIS A 426 7.22 17.54 9.59
CA HIS A 426 8.36 16.67 9.87
C HIS A 426 8.90 15.98 8.60
N MET A 427 8.03 15.44 7.75
CA MET A 427 8.43 14.77 6.49
C MET A 427 8.97 15.73 5.43
N VAL A 428 8.41 16.93 5.30
CA VAL A 428 8.75 17.90 4.25
C VAL A 428 9.96 18.77 4.62
N VAL A 429 10.13 19.11 5.90
CA VAL A 429 11.16 20.06 6.37
C VAL A 429 12.21 19.37 7.23
N ILE A 430 11.79 18.70 8.31
CA ILE A 430 12.72 18.23 9.35
C ILE A 430 13.57 17.06 8.84
N LEU A 431 12.97 16.02 8.26
CA LEU A 431 13.72 14.86 7.78
C LEU A 431 14.70 15.21 6.64
N PRO A 432 14.34 16.02 5.62
CA PRO A 432 15.31 16.51 4.63
C PRO A 432 16.42 17.38 5.23
N LEU A 433 16.14 18.20 6.25
CA LEU A 433 17.16 19.00 6.93
C LEU A 433 18.12 18.11 7.73
N VAL A 434 17.60 17.20 8.55
CA VAL A 434 18.38 16.25 9.34
C VAL A 434 19.23 15.35 8.44
N THR A 435 18.69 14.82 7.34
CA THR A 435 19.47 14.02 6.39
C THR A 435 20.52 14.83 5.62
N ARG A 436 20.30 16.14 5.37
CA ARG A 436 21.35 17.05 4.84
C ARG A 436 22.46 17.32 5.86
N LEU A 437 22.12 17.44 7.15
CA LEU A 437 23.10 17.68 8.22
C LEU A 437 23.90 16.42 8.59
N LEU A 438 23.30 15.23 8.44
CA LEU A 438 23.94 13.94 8.74
C LEU A 438 24.69 13.31 7.56
N LYS A 439 24.40 13.73 6.32
CA LYS A 439 25.20 13.33 5.15
C LYS A 439 26.46 14.21 5.09
N PRO A 440 27.67 13.63 4.99
CA PRO A 440 28.85 14.38 4.58
C PRO A 440 28.56 15.10 3.25
N CYS A 441 28.92 16.38 3.15
CA CYS A 441 28.76 17.11 1.90
C CYS A 441 29.58 16.45 0.79
N ASN A 442 28.93 16.10 -0.32
CA ASN A 442 29.53 16.23 -1.66
C ASN A 442 28.42 16.58 -2.67
N PRO A 443 28.70 17.49 -3.65
CA PRO A 443 27.68 18.11 -4.47
C PRO A 443 27.46 17.42 -5.83
N ALA A 444 26.44 17.92 -6.54
CA ALA A 444 26.16 17.74 -7.97
C ALA A 444 25.88 16.31 -8.50
N VAL A 445 24.67 16.17 -9.06
CA VAL A 445 24.35 15.09 -9.99
C VAL A 445 25.13 15.34 -11.28
N SER A 446 26.20 14.57 -11.52
CA SER A 446 26.73 14.40 -12.87
C SER A 446 25.77 13.51 -13.65
N LEU A 447 24.96 14.12 -14.53
CA LEU A 447 24.30 13.37 -15.59
C LEU A 447 25.39 12.67 -16.42
N PRO A 448 25.21 11.39 -16.83
CA PRO A 448 26.12 10.77 -17.77
C PRO A 448 25.94 11.45 -19.13
N VAL A 449 26.79 12.44 -19.42
CA VAL A 449 26.96 12.95 -20.77
C VAL A 449 27.69 11.86 -21.54
N GLN A 450 26.94 10.97 -22.19
CA GLN A 450 27.46 10.21 -23.31
C GLN A 450 27.75 11.20 -24.43
N LEU A 451 29.00 11.67 -24.50
CA LEU A 451 29.54 12.23 -25.72
C LEU A 451 29.61 11.08 -26.74
N ASN A 452 28.56 10.96 -27.55
CA ASN A 452 28.66 10.23 -28.81
C ASN A 452 29.56 11.05 -29.74
N GLU A 453 30.87 10.81 -29.66
CA GLU A 453 31.82 11.28 -30.66
C GLU A 453 31.58 10.52 -31.97
N SER A 454 30.74 11.10 -32.82
CA SER A 454 30.58 10.69 -34.22
C SER A 454 30.19 11.90 -35.08
N GLU A 455 31.01 12.95 -35.06
CA GLU A 455 31.09 13.91 -36.16
C GLU A 455 32.22 13.53 -37.12
N PRO A 456 32.06 13.73 -38.43
CA PRO A 456 32.99 13.21 -39.43
C PRO A 456 34.25 14.08 -39.55
N LEU A 457 35.38 13.40 -39.79
CA LEU A 457 36.66 14.03 -40.12
C LEU A 457 36.52 14.99 -41.32
N LEU A 458 36.89 16.25 -41.10
CA LEU A 458 37.21 17.19 -42.17
C LEU A 458 38.64 17.71 -41.96
N ASP A 459 39.44 17.61 -43.01
CA ASP A 459 40.87 17.94 -43.00
C ASP A 459 41.16 19.36 -42.51
N ARG A 460 42.13 19.48 -41.61
CA ARG A 460 43.05 20.62 -41.65
C ARG A 460 44.44 20.27 -41.13
N SER A 461 45.43 20.58 -41.95
CA SER A 461 46.85 20.38 -41.67
C SER A 461 47.47 21.51 -40.84
N ASP A 462 48.67 21.20 -40.35
CA ASP A 462 49.82 22.11 -40.10
C ASP A 462 50.17 22.55 -38.65
N SER A 463 51.35 22.06 -38.24
CA SER A 463 52.40 22.69 -37.40
C SER A 463 52.24 22.86 -35.87
N ALA A 464 52.79 21.89 -35.12
CA ALA A 464 53.88 22.00 -34.08
C ALA A 464 53.80 23.00 -32.90
N PRO A 465 54.61 22.82 -31.80
CA PRO A 465 55.26 21.62 -31.24
C PRO A 465 54.85 21.33 -29.78
N GLU A 466 55.51 20.35 -29.14
CA GLU A 466 55.38 19.96 -27.73
C GLU A 466 55.77 21.08 -26.74
N ASP A 467 54.98 21.27 -25.67
CA ASP A 467 55.50 21.30 -24.29
C ASP A 467 54.40 21.43 -23.21
N ASP A 468 54.77 20.98 -22.00
CA ASP A 468 54.16 21.17 -20.67
C ASP A 468 53.14 20.12 -20.14
N GLN A 469 53.70 19.01 -19.63
CA GLN A 469 53.01 18.08 -18.73
C GLN A 469 52.92 18.64 -17.30
N THR A 470 51.98 19.54 -17.05
CA THR A 470 51.46 19.81 -15.70
C THR A 470 50.04 19.27 -15.56
N ALA A 471 49.95 17.94 -15.52
CA ALA A 471 48.71 17.22 -15.21
C ALA A 471 48.24 17.55 -13.78
N ALA A 472 47.43 18.59 -13.66
CA ALA A 472 46.72 18.91 -12.43
C ALA A 472 45.78 17.72 -12.10
N THR A 473 46.20 16.90 -11.15
CA THR A 473 45.38 15.84 -10.56
C THR A 473 44.23 16.47 -9.78
N ALA A 474 43.18 16.85 -10.51
CA ALA A 474 41.88 17.20 -9.96
C ALA A 474 41.30 15.97 -9.27
N ALA A 475 41.63 15.81 -7.99
CA ALA A 475 41.20 14.70 -7.17
C ALA A 475 39.66 14.62 -7.19
N ALA A 476 39.12 13.60 -7.86
CA ALA A 476 37.71 13.33 -7.88
C ALA A 476 37.24 13.09 -6.44
N ALA A 477 36.39 13.98 -5.92
CA ALA A 477 35.88 13.87 -4.57
C ALA A 477 35.09 12.54 -4.43
N PRO A 478 35.30 11.77 -3.35
CA PRO A 478 34.75 10.43 -3.26
C PRO A 478 33.22 10.47 -3.22
N ILE A 479 32.60 9.71 -4.13
CA ILE A 479 31.18 9.36 -4.07
C ILE A 479 30.96 8.60 -2.77
N ALA A 480 30.02 9.05 -1.93
CA ALA A 480 29.72 8.35 -0.68
C ALA A 480 29.32 6.90 -0.96
N SER A 481 30.03 5.94 -0.36
CA SER A 481 29.82 4.52 -0.66
C SER A 481 28.35 4.12 -0.39
N PRO A 482 27.73 3.24 -1.20
CA PRO A 482 26.37 2.76 -0.95
C PRO A 482 26.19 2.19 0.47
N HIS A 483 27.25 1.62 1.05
CA HIS A 483 27.29 1.12 2.42
C HIS A 483 27.24 2.24 3.48
N ALA A 484 27.85 3.40 3.24
CA ALA A 484 27.74 4.55 4.14
C ALA A 484 26.29 5.06 4.24
N VAL A 485 25.54 5.05 3.12
CA VAL A 485 24.11 5.39 3.09
C VAL A 485 23.29 4.37 3.89
N ALA A 486 23.48 3.07 3.66
CA ALA A 486 22.78 2.02 4.41
C ALA A 486 23.08 2.06 5.93
N ARG A 487 24.32 2.37 6.34
CA ARG A 487 24.71 2.57 7.75
C ARG A 487 24.03 3.81 8.35
N LEU A 488 23.84 4.89 7.58
CA LEU A 488 23.10 6.08 8.02
C LEU A 488 21.61 5.78 8.16
N ASP A 489 20.99 5.12 7.19
CA ASP A 489 19.57 4.76 7.24
C ASP A 489 19.26 3.83 8.41
N LEU A 490 20.12 2.85 8.69
CA LEU A 490 20.00 1.98 9.87
C LEU A 490 20.09 2.76 11.20
N LYS A 491 20.93 3.81 11.27
CA LYS A 491 20.97 4.72 12.43
C LYS A 491 19.68 5.54 12.55
N ILE A 492 19.19 6.11 11.45
CA ILE A 492 17.95 6.90 11.42
C ILE A 492 16.77 6.04 11.89
N ALA A 493 16.61 4.83 11.35
CA ALA A 493 15.54 3.91 11.75
C ALA A 493 15.60 3.56 13.25
N ARG A 494 16.80 3.30 13.81
CA ARG A 494 16.98 3.03 15.25
C ARG A 494 16.62 4.24 16.11
N VAL A 495 17.04 5.45 15.73
CA VAL A 495 16.72 6.69 16.45
C VAL A 495 15.21 6.99 16.40
N SER A 496 14.58 6.82 15.24
CA SER A 496 13.13 6.98 15.07
C SER A 496 12.33 6.07 16.00
N LEU A 497 12.69 4.79 16.13
CA LEU A 497 12.02 3.86 17.05
C LEU A 497 12.22 4.23 18.53
N LEU A 498 13.38 4.78 18.91
CA LEU A 498 13.60 5.27 20.28
C LEU A 498 12.75 6.50 20.59
N ILE A 499 12.56 7.39 19.61
CA ILE A 499 11.65 8.54 19.72
C ILE A 499 10.21 8.04 19.91
N ASP A 500 9.75 7.11 19.07
CA ASP A 500 8.40 6.55 19.21
C ASP A 500 8.18 5.89 20.57
N LEU A 501 9.16 5.10 21.05
CA LEU A 501 9.11 4.46 22.36
C LEU A 501 8.98 5.50 23.48
N ALA A 502 9.82 6.54 23.48
CA ALA A 502 9.72 7.63 24.44
C ALA A 502 8.34 8.31 24.39
N CYS A 503 7.83 8.60 23.20
CA CYS A 503 6.51 9.22 23.04
C CYS A 503 5.36 8.34 23.54
N TYR A 504 5.40 7.03 23.31
CA TYR A 504 4.42 6.11 23.89
C TYR A 504 4.50 6.05 25.42
N THR A 505 5.70 6.09 26.03
CA THR A 505 5.82 6.17 27.49
C THR A 505 5.19 7.46 28.05
N VAL A 506 5.37 8.61 27.38
CA VAL A 506 4.72 9.88 27.74
C VAL A 506 3.18 9.78 27.62
N ILE A 507 2.67 9.11 26.59
CA ILE A 507 1.22 8.89 26.42
C ILE A 507 0.65 7.99 27.53
N VAL A 508 1.33 6.89 27.88
CA VAL A 508 0.93 6.03 29.01
C VAL A 508 0.97 6.82 30.33
N ALA A 509 2.01 7.62 30.57
CA ALA A 509 2.15 8.45 31.77
C ALA A 509 1.21 9.67 31.81
N SER A 510 0.56 10.04 30.68
CA SER A 510 -0.24 11.27 30.59
C SER A 510 -1.39 11.32 31.60
N GLY A 511 -1.41 12.33 32.47
CA GLY A 511 -2.48 12.58 33.43
C GLY A 511 -3.67 13.38 32.88
N GLY A 512 -3.52 13.95 31.68
CA GLY A 512 -4.53 14.82 31.07
C GLY A 512 -4.29 15.10 29.58
N PRO A 513 -5.21 15.82 28.91
CA PRO A 513 -5.23 15.97 27.47
C PRO A 513 -3.99 16.66 26.90
N ALA A 514 -3.43 17.66 27.59
CA ALA A 514 -2.25 18.39 27.11
C ALA A 514 -1.01 17.50 26.94
N MET A 515 -0.69 16.64 27.93
CA MET A 515 0.41 15.67 27.83
C MET A 515 0.15 14.62 26.74
N PHE A 516 -1.11 14.17 26.61
CA PHE A 516 -1.50 13.22 25.59
C PHE A 516 -1.36 13.79 24.18
N ILE A 517 -1.76 15.06 23.97
CA ILE A 517 -1.56 15.79 22.72
C ILE A 517 -0.07 15.92 22.45
N ALA A 518 0.72 16.44 23.39
CA ALA A 518 2.16 16.65 23.22
C ALA A 518 2.89 15.35 22.82
N GLY A 519 2.66 14.24 23.54
CA GLY A 519 3.20 12.93 23.19
C GLY A 519 2.71 12.43 21.82
N SER A 520 1.45 12.70 21.47
CA SER A 520 0.87 12.33 20.17
C SER A 520 1.45 13.10 18.98
N LEU A 521 1.81 14.37 19.18
CA LEU A 521 2.50 15.18 18.18
C LEU A 521 3.97 14.78 18.07
N ALA A 522 4.61 14.46 19.20
CA ALA A 522 6.00 14.00 19.23
C ALA A 522 6.24 12.66 18.50
N ILE A 523 5.26 11.74 18.47
CA ILE A 523 5.31 10.53 17.60
C ILE A 523 5.60 10.89 16.14
N SER A 524 5.13 12.04 15.65
CA SER A 524 5.40 12.44 14.27
C SER A 524 6.90 12.62 13.98
N LEU A 525 7.74 12.86 15.00
CA LEU A 525 9.20 12.94 14.90
C LEU A 525 9.88 11.56 14.70
N GLY A 526 9.20 10.47 15.05
CA GLY A 526 9.62 9.09 14.72
C GLY A 526 9.35 8.72 13.26
N GLY A 527 8.68 9.57 12.48
CA GLY A 527 8.26 9.26 11.10
C GLY A 527 9.41 8.92 10.12
N GLY A 528 10.66 9.27 10.45
CA GLY A 528 11.84 8.93 9.66
C GLY A 528 12.09 7.42 9.44
N PHE A 529 11.48 6.55 10.25
CA PHE A 529 11.62 5.10 10.15
C PHE A 529 11.20 4.53 8.78
N GLY A 530 10.06 4.97 8.23
CA GLY A 530 9.51 4.45 6.98
C GLY A 530 10.43 4.67 5.77
N PRO A 531 10.85 5.91 5.46
CA PRO A 531 11.80 6.20 4.40
C PRO A 531 13.16 5.49 4.58
N ALA A 532 13.68 5.45 5.82
CA ALA A 532 14.95 4.80 6.13
C ALA A 532 14.90 3.28 5.89
N ILE A 533 13.82 2.60 6.30
CA ILE A 533 13.65 1.17 6.01
C ILE A 533 13.50 0.89 4.51
N SER A 534 12.75 1.70 3.78
CA SER A 534 12.60 1.52 2.32
C SER A 534 13.94 1.63 1.58
N SER A 535 14.80 2.57 2.00
CA SER A 535 16.16 2.73 1.47
C SER A 535 17.07 1.56 1.87
N LEU A 536 17.05 1.15 3.14
CA LEU A 536 17.82 0.02 3.66
C LEU A 536 17.42 -1.32 3.01
N ALA A 537 16.13 -1.56 2.81
CA ALA A 537 15.61 -2.75 2.14
C ALA A 537 16.06 -2.80 0.67
N MET A 538 16.04 -1.66 -0.04
CA MET A 538 16.57 -1.54 -1.41
C MET A 538 18.05 -1.90 -1.49
N HIS A 539 18.87 -1.45 -0.53
CA HIS A 539 20.29 -1.79 -0.46
C HIS A 539 20.51 -3.29 -0.17
N LEU A 540 19.81 -3.86 0.81
CA LEU A 540 19.90 -5.28 1.16
C LEU A 540 19.37 -6.22 0.06
N PHE A 541 18.47 -5.74 -0.79
CA PHE A 541 17.89 -6.54 -1.87
C PHE A 541 18.73 -6.56 -3.16
N GLY A 542 19.64 -5.59 -3.36
CA GLY A 542 20.55 -5.57 -4.52
C GLY A 542 20.03 -4.80 -5.75
N GLY A 543 19.00 -3.97 -5.61
CA GLY A 543 18.61 -2.96 -6.59
C GLY A 543 17.91 -3.41 -7.89
N GLN A 544 18.24 -4.59 -8.43
CA GLN A 544 17.84 -5.01 -9.79
C GLN A 544 16.31 -5.16 -10.01
N GLU A 545 15.52 -5.44 -8.97
CA GLU A 545 14.06 -5.60 -9.08
C GLU A 545 13.25 -4.76 -8.07
N SER A 546 13.59 -3.48 -7.93
CA SER A 546 12.93 -2.53 -7.00
C SER A 546 11.39 -2.62 -6.97
N GLY A 547 10.74 -2.79 -8.12
CA GLY A 547 9.28 -2.93 -8.22
C GLY A 547 8.72 -4.15 -7.47
N LYS A 548 9.40 -5.31 -7.51
CA LYS A 548 8.95 -6.51 -6.78
C LYS A 548 9.12 -6.34 -5.27
N LEU A 549 10.21 -5.70 -4.84
CA LEU A 549 10.44 -5.36 -3.44
C LEU A 549 9.32 -4.45 -2.89
N PHE A 550 9.01 -3.35 -3.57
CA PHE A 550 7.96 -2.43 -3.13
C PHE A 550 6.56 -3.06 -3.18
N ALA A 551 6.26 -3.92 -4.16
CA ALA A 551 5.03 -4.68 -4.20
C ALA A 551 4.91 -5.62 -2.98
N ALA A 552 5.98 -6.36 -2.63
CA ALA A 552 5.98 -7.22 -1.45
C ALA A 552 5.88 -6.42 -0.14
N MET A 553 6.56 -5.27 -0.03
CA MET A 553 6.42 -4.35 1.11
C MET A 553 4.98 -3.82 1.24
N ALA A 554 4.30 -3.52 0.13
CA ALA A 554 2.91 -3.06 0.13
C ALA A 554 1.94 -4.12 0.72
N VAL A 555 2.16 -5.40 0.40
CA VAL A 555 1.40 -6.51 1.00
C VAL A 555 1.68 -6.59 2.51
N VAL A 556 2.94 -6.49 2.94
CA VAL A 556 3.30 -6.49 4.37
C VAL A 556 2.67 -5.31 5.13
N SER A 557 2.67 -4.10 4.56
CA SER A 557 1.99 -2.96 5.19
C SER A 557 0.47 -3.17 5.30
N THR A 558 -0.16 -3.78 4.30
CA THR A 558 -1.61 -4.05 4.29
C THR A 558 -1.98 -5.12 5.33
N ILE A 559 -1.18 -6.18 5.44
CA ILE A 559 -1.32 -7.20 6.49
C ILE A 559 -1.12 -6.57 7.87
N GLY A 560 -0.11 -5.72 8.03
CA GLY A 560 0.13 -4.95 9.24
C GLY A 560 -1.08 -4.11 9.64
N SER A 561 -1.46 -3.13 8.82
CA SER A 561 -2.47 -2.13 9.15
C SER A 561 -3.90 -2.66 9.24
N SER A 562 -4.25 -3.65 8.42
CA SER A 562 -5.65 -4.04 8.20
C SER A 562 -6.00 -5.42 8.78
N LEU A 563 -5.01 -6.31 8.98
CA LEU A 563 -5.24 -7.61 9.63
C LEU A 563 -4.64 -7.66 11.04
N ALA A 564 -3.31 -7.55 11.14
CA ALA A 564 -2.59 -7.73 12.41
C ALA A 564 -2.96 -6.65 13.44
N GLY A 565 -2.95 -5.38 13.04
CA GLY A 565 -3.27 -4.25 13.91
C GLY A 565 -4.66 -4.37 14.57
N PRO A 566 -5.76 -4.51 13.81
CA PRO A 566 -7.10 -4.67 14.39
C PRO A 566 -7.23 -5.93 15.23
N ALA A 567 -6.64 -7.05 14.81
CA ALA A 567 -6.63 -8.31 15.59
C ALA A 567 -5.90 -8.19 16.93
N ILE A 568 -4.90 -7.32 17.04
CA ILE A 568 -4.18 -7.04 18.29
C ILE A 568 -4.96 -6.03 19.14
N PHE A 569 -5.14 -4.80 18.64
CA PHE A 569 -5.62 -3.69 19.45
C PHE A 569 -7.12 -3.76 19.78
N GLY A 570 -7.93 -4.40 18.92
CA GLY A 570 -9.36 -4.58 19.13
C GLY A 570 -9.66 -5.37 20.41
N PRO A 571 -9.25 -6.64 20.52
CA PRO A 571 -9.43 -7.45 21.74
C PRO A 571 -8.86 -6.81 23.01
N ILE A 572 -7.70 -6.16 22.91
CA ILE A 572 -7.09 -5.43 24.04
C ILE A 572 -8.01 -4.30 24.50
N TRP A 573 -8.50 -3.44 23.59
CA TRP A 573 -9.43 -2.39 23.95
C TRP A 573 -10.73 -2.95 24.55
N ILE A 574 -11.33 -3.93 23.88
CA ILE A 574 -12.60 -4.57 24.30
C ILE A 574 -12.53 -5.10 25.74
N THR A 575 -11.39 -5.67 26.14
CA THR A 575 -11.19 -6.26 27.47
C THR A 575 -10.73 -5.26 28.53
N THR A 576 -10.07 -4.15 28.14
CA THR A 576 -9.44 -3.21 29.07
C THR A 576 -10.14 -1.85 29.19
N VAL A 577 -11.10 -1.52 28.31
CA VAL A 577 -11.81 -0.22 28.32
C VAL A 577 -12.56 0.07 29.63
N GLY A 578 -12.96 -0.95 30.39
CA GLY A 578 -13.58 -0.77 31.71
C GLY A 578 -12.61 -0.67 32.89
N THR A 579 -11.32 -0.97 32.70
CA THR A 579 -10.36 -1.18 33.81
C THR A 579 -9.04 -0.42 33.61
N PHE A 580 -8.39 -0.58 32.47
CA PHE A 580 -7.14 0.12 32.12
C PHE A 580 -7.09 0.45 30.62
N PRO A 581 -7.84 1.47 30.15
CA PRO A 581 -7.92 1.84 28.73
C PRO A 581 -6.58 2.20 28.07
N LYS A 582 -5.57 2.53 28.87
CA LYS A 582 -4.20 2.81 28.42
C LYS A 582 -3.42 1.57 27.97
N ALA A 583 -3.94 0.35 28.18
CA ALA A 583 -3.30 -0.90 27.77
C ALA A 583 -2.90 -0.92 26.28
N ILE A 584 -3.71 -0.33 25.40
CA ILE A 584 -3.40 -0.22 23.97
C ILE A 584 -2.08 0.52 23.70
N PHE A 585 -1.72 1.52 24.51
CA PHE A 585 -0.48 2.29 24.35
C PHE A 585 0.73 1.55 24.94
N VAL A 586 0.52 0.71 25.97
CA VAL A 586 1.55 -0.19 26.50
C VAL A 586 1.91 -1.26 25.48
N VAL A 587 0.91 -1.86 24.82
CA VAL A 587 1.14 -2.84 23.75
C VAL A 587 1.75 -2.20 22.51
N ALA A 588 1.38 -0.96 22.17
CA ALA A 588 2.07 -0.19 21.14
C ALA A 588 3.56 0.00 21.46
N ALA A 589 3.89 0.44 22.68
CA ALA A 589 5.27 0.56 23.14
C ALA A 589 6.04 -0.77 23.08
N ALA A 590 5.43 -1.87 23.51
CA ALA A 590 6.02 -3.20 23.43
C ALA A 590 6.31 -3.63 21.97
N GLY A 591 5.39 -3.33 21.04
CA GLY A 591 5.62 -3.52 19.60
C GLY A 591 6.82 -2.72 19.08
N VAL A 592 6.95 -1.46 19.48
CA VAL A 592 8.12 -0.63 19.13
C VAL A 592 9.42 -1.20 19.72
N VAL A 593 9.41 -1.74 20.95
CA VAL A 593 10.57 -2.44 21.53
C VAL A 593 10.95 -3.68 20.69
N VAL A 594 9.99 -4.50 20.28
CA VAL A 594 10.28 -5.69 19.44
C VAL A 594 10.86 -5.27 18.09
N ALA A 595 10.29 -4.24 17.44
CA ALA A 595 10.83 -3.69 16.20
C ALA A 595 12.26 -3.14 16.41
N PHE A 596 12.52 -2.45 17.52
CA PHE A 596 13.85 -1.91 17.84
C PHE A 596 14.88 -3.02 18.05
N VAL A 597 14.53 -4.08 18.78
CA VAL A 597 15.38 -5.27 18.96
C VAL A 597 15.68 -5.94 17.62
N ALA A 598 14.69 -6.10 16.74
CA ALA A 598 14.91 -6.61 15.38
C ALA A 598 15.90 -5.73 14.60
N MET A 599 15.77 -4.40 14.70
CA MET A 599 16.71 -3.46 14.07
C MET A 599 18.11 -3.45 14.70
N LEU A 600 18.29 -3.85 15.96
CA LEU A 600 19.59 -4.03 16.59
C LEU A 600 20.32 -5.30 16.10
N LEU A 601 19.57 -6.36 15.76
CA LEU A 601 20.12 -7.63 15.28
C LEU A 601 20.68 -7.57 13.85
N ILE A 602 20.29 -6.56 13.06
CA ILE A 602 20.80 -6.34 11.69
C ILE A 602 22.30 -6.02 11.73
N ARG A 603 23.06 -6.77 10.93
CA ARG A 603 24.51 -6.59 10.73
C ARG A 603 24.79 -6.37 9.25
N LEU A 604 25.17 -5.15 8.91
CA LEU A 604 25.70 -4.82 7.59
C LEU A 604 27.16 -5.34 7.51
N PRO A 605 27.56 -6.02 6.42
CA PRO A 605 28.95 -6.45 6.23
C PRO A 605 29.89 -5.24 6.11
N ASP A 606 31.10 -5.37 6.63
CA ASP A 606 32.12 -4.31 6.61
C ASP A 606 32.91 -4.27 5.29
N GLU A 607 33.32 -3.06 4.90
CA GLU A 607 33.94 -2.76 3.60
C GLU A 607 35.26 -3.52 3.35
N THR A 608 36.01 -3.85 4.41
CA THR A 608 37.32 -4.54 4.32
C THR A 608 37.22 -5.93 3.69
N ILE A 609 36.24 -6.74 4.11
CA ILE A 609 36.11 -8.15 3.68
C ILE A 609 35.84 -8.25 2.16
N ARG A 610 35.20 -7.24 1.56
CA ARG A 610 34.94 -7.23 0.12
C ARG A 610 36.12 -6.73 -0.71
N MET A 611 36.96 -5.85 -0.15
CA MET A 611 38.22 -5.48 -0.79
C MET A 611 39.21 -6.65 -0.77
N ASP A 612 39.33 -7.37 0.35
CA ASP A 612 40.17 -8.57 0.41
C ASP A 612 39.72 -9.65 -0.59
N LEU A 613 38.40 -9.80 -0.79
CA LEU A 613 37.86 -10.71 -1.82
C LEU A 613 38.08 -10.19 -3.25
N GLN A 614 37.90 -8.90 -3.54
CA GLN A 614 38.14 -8.40 -4.91
C GLN A 614 39.64 -8.38 -5.27
N ASN A 615 40.50 -8.05 -4.31
CA ASN A 615 41.96 -8.05 -4.49
C ASN A 615 42.52 -9.48 -4.59
N GLY A 616 42.03 -10.41 -3.76
CA GLY A 616 42.41 -11.83 -3.86
C GLY A 616 41.96 -12.47 -5.17
N TRP A 617 40.86 -12.01 -5.77
CA TRP A 617 40.47 -12.42 -7.12
C TRP A 617 41.36 -11.79 -8.21
N SER A 618 41.78 -10.52 -8.10
CA SER A 618 42.72 -9.95 -9.08
C SER A 618 44.11 -10.62 -9.02
N GLU A 619 44.66 -10.86 -7.83
CA GLU A 619 45.93 -11.58 -7.68
C GLU A 619 45.85 -12.99 -8.30
N SER A 620 44.71 -13.69 -8.15
CA SER A 620 44.52 -15.02 -8.75
C SER A 620 44.28 -15.03 -10.27
N VAL A 621 43.93 -13.89 -10.87
CA VAL A 621 43.74 -13.73 -12.33
C VAL A 621 45.01 -13.22 -13.01
N ASP A 622 45.88 -12.52 -12.27
CA ASP A 622 47.21 -12.11 -12.75
C ASP A 622 48.27 -13.24 -12.63
N GLU A 623 47.97 -14.36 -11.92
CA GLU A 623 48.81 -15.57 -11.83
C GLU A 623 48.40 -16.72 -12.78
N LEU A 624 47.43 -16.52 -13.69
CA LEU A 624 46.93 -17.51 -14.67
C LEU A 624 47.14 -17.08 -16.14
#